data_AF-A0A2T3JXY3-F1
#
_entry.id   AF-A0A2T3JXY3-F1
#
_cell.length_a   1.000
_cell.length_b   1.000
_cell.length_c   1.000
_cell.angle_alpha   90.00
_cell.angle_beta   90.00
_cell.angle_gamma   90.00
#
_symmetry.space_group_name_H-M   'P 1'
#
loop_
_entity.id
_entity.type
_entity.pdbx_description
1 polymer ?
#
loop_
_entity_poly.entity_id
_entity_poly.type
_entity_poly.pdbx_seq_one_letter_code
_entity_poly.pdbx_strand_id
1 'polypeptide(L)'
;MNKLMSVFLVLLALSGWITGGVFIYGTTMNHNYATKMAGANAFNIIEQSLHNTDSEAAVLAKVMLWKQEGWTAQTGSIATLCQSDRQQLRHWVTAKNISKICKLVQ
;
A
#
# COMPACT_ATOMS: atom_id res chain seq x y z
N MET A 1 19.10 50.06 -7.94
CA MET A 1 18.80 48.74 -8.50
C MET A 1 17.75 48.90 -9.59
N ASN A 2 17.98 48.39 -10.81
CA ASN A 2 17.01 48.52 -11.91
C ASN A 2 15.71 47.78 -11.54
N LYS A 3 14.55 48.42 -11.70
CA LYS A 3 13.23 47.81 -11.42
C LYS A 3 13.05 46.47 -12.12
N LEU A 4 13.55 46.35 -13.36
CA LEU A 4 13.49 45.12 -14.14
C LEU A 4 14.35 44.00 -13.54
N MET A 5 15.51 44.35 -12.98
CA MET A 5 16.38 43.42 -12.28
C MET A 5 15.76 42.95 -10.97
N SER A 6 15.11 43.84 -10.21
CA SER A 6 14.38 43.47 -8.99
C SER A 6 13.23 42.50 -9.28
N VAL A 7 12.45 42.74 -10.34
CA VAL A 7 11.35 41.85 -10.75
C VAL A 7 11.91 40.47 -11.14
N PHE A 8 12.99 40.43 -11.91
CA PHE A 8 13.61 39.17 -12.32
C PHE A 8 14.10 38.35 -11.12
N LEU A 9 14.76 38.99 -10.15
CA LEU A 9 15.21 38.32 -8.93
C LEU A 9 14.05 37.77 -8.08
N VAL A 10 12.93 38.50 -8.01
CA VAL A 10 11.71 38.01 -7.34
C VAL A 10 11.13 36.79 -8.06
N LEU A 11 11.05 36.83 -9.40
CA LEU A 11 10.56 35.70 -10.19
C LEU A 11 11.45 34.46 -10.04
N LEU A 12 12.77 34.64 -10.05
CA LEU A 12 13.72 33.55 -9.79
C LEU A 12 13.61 32.98 -8.38
N ALA A 13 13.41 33.83 -7.37
CA ALA A 13 13.19 33.37 -6.01
C ALA A 13 11.89 32.57 -5.89
N LEU A 14 10.81 32.99 -6.56
CA LEU A 14 9.52 32.31 -6.56
C LEU A 14 9.51 31.03 -7.40
N SER A 15 10.28 30.96 -8.49
CA SER A 15 10.29 29.78 -9.36
C SER A 15 10.73 28.52 -8.62
N GLY A 16 11.68 28.63 -7.68
CA GLY A 16 12.11 27.50 -6.86
C GLY A 16 10.98 26.93 -5.99
N TRP A 17 10.17 27.80 -5.39
CA TRP A 17 9.00 27.38 -4.58
C TRP A 17 7.92 26.73 -5.43
N ILE A 18 7.66 27.27 -6.62
CA ILE A 18 6.69 26.71 -7.56
C ILE A 18 7.15 25.31 -8.01
N THR A 19 8.39 25.17 -8.45
CA THR A 19 8.96 23.87 -8.86
C THR A 19 8.96 22.87 -7.71
N GLY A 20 9.35 23.30 -6.50
CA GLY A 20 9.29 22.46 -5.31
C GLY A 20 7.87 21.97 -4.99
N GLY A 21 6.88 22.86 -5.07
CA GLY A 21 5.47 22.51 -4.88
C GLY A 21 4.97 21.49 -5.92
N VAL A 22 5.33 21.66 -7.19
CA VAL A 22 5.00 20.70 -8.27
C VAL A 22 5.61 19.34 -7.99
N PHE A 23 6.87 19.27 -7.58
CA PHE A 23 7.51 17.99 -7.28
C PHE A 23 6.90 17.31 -6.06
N ILE A 24 6.65 18.04 -4.96
CA ILE A 24 6.01 17.48 -3.77
C ILE A 24 4.63 16.91 -4.12
N TYR A 25 3.85 17.64 -4.90
CA TYR A 25 2.54 17.17 -5.37
C TYR A 25 2.67 15.91 -6.21
N GLY A 26 3.56 15.92 -7.21
CA GLY A 26 3.80 14.78 -8.09
C GLY A 26 4.28 13.53 -7.34
N THR A 27 5.22 13.68 -6.40
CA THR A 27 5.71 12.56 -5.58
C THR A 27 4.63 12.02 -4.67
N THR A 28 3.79 12.89 -4.10
CA THR A 28 2.66 12.46 -3.25
C THR A 28 1.65 11.67 -4.06
N MET A 29 1.29 12.15 -5.27
CA MET A 29 0.36 11.44 -6.15
C MET A 29 0.92 10.09 -6.60
N ASN A 30 2.19 10.03 -6.98
CA ASN A 30 2.85 8.79 -7.36
C ASN A 30 2.93 7.81 -6.19
N HIS A 31 3.26 8.28 -4.99
CA HIS A 31 3.29 7.45 -3.79
C HIS A 31 1.90 6.87 -3.48
N ASN A 32 0.86 7.70 -3.51
CA ASN A 32 -0.52 7.25 -3.29
C ASN A 32 -0.95 6.22 -4.35
N TYR A 33 -0.59 6.44 -5.62
CA TYR A 33 -0.87 5.50 -6.69
C TYR A 33 -0.12 4.17 -6.49
N ALA A 34 1.17 4.22 -6.17
CA ALA A 34 1.99 3.03 -5.93
C ALA A 34 1.44 2.22 -4.75
N THR A 35 1.08 2.86 -3.64
CA THR A 35 0.47 2.21 -2.47
C THR A 35 -0.87 1.56 -2.83
N LYS A 36 -1.71 2.24 -3.62
CA LYS A 36 -2.97 1.66 -4.11
C LYS A 36 -2.74 0.42 -4.98
N MET A 37 -1.80 0.49 -5.92
CA MET A 37 -1.49 -0.63 -6.80
C MET A 37 -0.83 -1.79 -6.06
N ALA A 38 -0.01 -1.52 -5.05
CA ALA A 38 0.54 -2.54 -4.16
C ALA A 38 -0.57 -3.29 -3.40
N GLY A 39 -1.56 -2.56 -2.86
CA GLY A 39 -2.74 -3.16 -2.24
C GLY A 39 -3.57 -4.01 -3.20
N ALA A 40 -3.83 -3.51 -4.42
CA ALA A 40 -4.57 -4.26 -5.44
C ALA A 40 -3.84 -5.54 -5.87
N ASN A 41 -2.52 -5.48 -6.06
CA ASN A 41 -1.72 -6.65 -6.38
C ASN A 41 -1.72 -7.67 -5.23
N ALA A 42 -1.57 -7.20 -3.99
CA ALA A 42 -1.63 -8.04 -2.80
C ALA A 42 -2.98 -8.75 -2.68
N PHE A 43 -4.09 -8.04 -2.93
CA PHE A 43 -5.41 -8.63 -2.99
C PHE A 43 -5.49 -9.75 -4.03
N ASN A 44 -5.05 -9.49 -5.26
CA ASN A 44 -5.12 -10.46 -6.36
C ASN A 44 -4.28 -11.72 -6.08
N ILE A 45 -3.09 -11.58 -5.48
CA ILE A 45 -2.26 -12.73 -5.11
C ILE A 45 -2.97 -13.62 -4.09
N ILE A 46 -3.61 -13.01 -3.08
CA ILE A 46 -4.34 -13.76 -2.05
C ILE A 46 -5.58 -14.42 -2.67
N GLU A 47 -6.36 -13.67 -3.45
CA GLU A 47 -7.56 -14.17 -4.14
C GLU A 47 -7.21 -15.40 -5.00
N GLN A 48 -6.17 -15.31 -5.83
CA GLN A 48 -5.71 -16.42 -6.65
C GLN A 48 -5.26 -17.62 -5.79
N SER A 49 -4.60 -17.36 -4.65
CA SER A 49 -4.11 -18.41 -3.75
C SER A 49 -5.23 -19.07 -2.93
N LEU A 50 -6.34 -18.38 -2.76
CA LEU A 50 -7.51 -18.81 -1.99
C LEU A 50 -8.70 -19.26 -2.84
N HIS A 51 -8.67 -19.12 -4.17
CA HIS A 51 -9.78 -19.37 -5.10
C HIS A 51 -10.64 -20.62 -4.83
N ASN A 52 -10.05 -21.72 -4.31
CA ASN A 52 -10.76 -22.96 -3.97
C ASN A 52 -10.86 -23.21 -2.45
N THR A 53 -10.97 -22.15 -1.66
CA THR A 53 -10.94 -22.21 -0.19
C THR A 53 -12.27 -21.73 0.36
N ASP A 54 -13.17 -22.66 0.61
CA ASP A 54 -14.59 -22.34 0.82
C ASP A 54 -14.97 -22.01 2.26
N SER A 55 -14.00 -22.05 3.19
CA SER A 55 -14.26 -21.74 4.60
C SER A 55 -13.17 -20.90 5.21
N GLU A 56 -13.58 -20.01 6.12
CA GLU A 56 -12.67 -19.18 6.90
C GLU A 56 -11.65 -20.02 7.69
N ALA A 57 -12.05 -21.19 8.20
CA ALA A 57 -11.13 -22.10 8.89
C ALA A 57 -10.03 -22.63 7.94
N ALA A 58 -10.38 -22.97 6.71
CA ALA A 58 -9.42 -23.38 5.69
C ALA A 58 -8.51 -22.23 5.25
N VAL A 59 -9.04 -21.00 5.16
CA VAL A 59 -8.23 -19.78 4.93
C VAL A 59 -7.19 -19.63 6.04
N LEU A 60 -7.61 -19.70 7.31
CA LEU A 60 -6.69 -19.59 8.45
C LEU A 60 -5.62 -20.68 8.44
N ALA A 61 -5.99 -21.92 8.11
CA ALA A 61 -5.03 -23.02 8.00
C ALA A 61 -4.00 -22.76 6.88
N LYS A 62 -4.43 -22.28 5.71
CA LYS A 62 -3.53 -21.90 4.62
C LYS A 62 -2.58 -20.77 5.01
N VAL A 63 -3.07 -19.72 5.68
CA VAL A 63 -2.21 -18.62 6.14
C VAL A 63 -1.17 -19.12 7.15
N MET A 64 -1.55 -20.03 8.04
CA MET A 64 -0.59 -20.66 8.97
C MET A 64 0.44 -21.52 8.23
N LEU A 65 0.02 -22.28 7.21
CA LEU A 65 0.91 -23.06 6.36
C LEU A 65 1.91 -22.15 5.64
N TRP A 66 1.44 -21.08 4.98
CA TRP A 66 2.33 -20.14 4.30
C TRP A 66 3.36 -19.54 5.24
N LYS A 67 2.99 -19.25 6.50
CA LYS A 67 3.95 -18.80 7.51
C LYS A 67 4.99 -19.87 7.85
N GLN A 68 4.57 -21.13 7.98
CA GLN A 68 5.48 -22.24 8.28
C GLN A 68 6.45 -22.53 7.13
N GLU A 69 6.01 -22.33 5.89
CA GLU A 69 6.83 -22.46 4.68
C GLU A 69 7.85 -21.31 4.51
N GLY A 70 7.76 -20.28 5.36
CA GLY A 70 8.64 -19.11 5.34
C GLY A 70 7.96 -17.85 4.83
N TRP A 71 8.72 -16.78 4.62
CA TRP A 71 8.16 -15.55 4.04
C TRP A 71 7.92 -15.74 2.55
N THR A 72 6.65 -15.91 2.18
CA THR A 72 6.19 -16.10 0.80
C THR A 72 5.58 -14.81 0.23
N ALA A 73 5.28 -14.82 -1.07
CA ALA A 73 4.54 -13.73 -1.71
C ALA A 73 3.15 -13.55 -1.07
N GLN A 74 2.53 -14.63 -0.59
CA GLN A 74 1.22 -14.59 0.06
C GLN A 74 1.30 -13.93 1.44
N THR A 75 2.26 -14.30 2.29
CA THR A 75 2.43 -13.64 3.59
C THR A 75 2.80 -12.17 3.44
N GLY A 76 3.66 -11.83 2.46
CA GLY A 76 3.96 -10.44 2.09
C GLY A 76 2.73 -9.65 1.61
N SER A 77 1.87 -10.30 0.82
CA SER A 77 0.61 -9.69 0.36
C SER A 77 -0.36 -9.44 1.52
N ILE A 78 -0.49 -10.39 2.45
CA ILE A 78 -1.32 -10.19 3.65
C ILE A 78 -0.77 -9.04 4.50
N ALA A 79 0.55 -9.00 4.71
CA ALA A 79 1.20 -7.92 5.46
C ALA A 79 0.95 -6.55 4.81
N THR A 80 1.03 -6.48 3.47
CA THR A 80 0.71 -5.29 2.68
C THR A 80 -0.73 -4.83 2.93
N LEU A 81 -1.72 -5.73 2.79
CA LEU A 81 -3.12 -5.39 3.07
C LEU A 81 -3.35 -4.98 4.53
N CYS A 82 -2.70 -5.63 5.49
CA CYS A 82 -2.80 -5.27 6.89
C CYS A 82 -2.33 -3.83 7.20
N GLN A 83 -1.40 -3.30 6.40
CA GLN A 83 -0.91 -1.93 6.51
C GLN A 83 -1.72 -0.93 5.68
N SER A 84 -2.08 -1.29 4.44
CA SER A 84 -2.70 -0.36 3.49
C SER A 84 -4.22 -0.35 3.53
N ASP A 85 -4.87 -1.51 3.66
CA ASP A 85 -6.33 -1.65 3.66
C ASP A 85 -6.78 -3.01 4.25
N ARG A 86 -6.74 -3.11 5.58
CA ARG A 86 -7.08 -4.35 6.29
C ARG A 86 -8.52 -4.80 6.08
N GLN A 87 -9.41 -3.93 5.60
CA GLN A 87 -10.82 -4.29 5.39
C GLN A 87 -10.99 -5.22 4.20
N GLN A 88 -10.07 -5.20 3.23
CA GLN A 88 -10.13 -6.12 2.08
C GLN A 88 -10.03 -7.58 2.49
N LEU A 89 -9.38 -7.88 3.62
CA LEU A 89 -9.33 -9.24 4.19
C LEU A 89 -10.72 -9.79 4.56
N ARG A 90 -11.75 -8.93 4.66
CA ARG A 90 -13.15 -9.36 4.87
C ARG A 90 -13.70 -10.24 3.75
N HIS A 91 -13.08 -10.26 2.57
CA HIS A 91 -13.45 -11.18 1.50
C HIS A 91 -13.25 -12.64 1.89
N TRP A 92 -12.29 -12.93 2.78
CA TRP A 92 -11.93 -14.30 3.14
C TRP A 92 -12.15 -14.65 4.60
N VAL A 93 -12.12 -13.65 5.49
CA VAL A 93 -12.25 -13.86 6.95
C VAL A 93 -13.17 -12.85 7.62
N THR A 94 -13.74 -13.22 8.75
CA THR A 94 -14.52 -12.33 9.60
C THR A 94 -13.64 -11.25 10.24
N ALA A 95 -14.26 -10.14 10.63
CA ALA A 95 -13.58 -9.03 11.29
C ALA A 95 -12.80 -9.44 12.56
N LYS A 96 -13.26 -10.48 13.26
CA LYS A 96 -12.59 -11.05 14.43
C LYS A 96 -11.22 -11.63 14.09
N ASN A 97 -11.09 -12.29 12.93
CA ASN A 97 -9.88 -12.99 12.53
C ASN A 97 -8.89 -12.13 11.75
N ILE A 98 -9.28 -10.95 11.25
CA ILE A 98 -8.37 -9.98 10.62
C ILE A 98 -7.21 -9.63 11.53
N SER A 99 -7.49 -9.28 12.80
CA SER A 99 -6.44 -8.91 13.77
C SER A 99 -5.48 -10.08 14.04
N LYS A 100 -6.01 -11.31 14.07
CA LYS A 100 -5.19 -12.53 14.25
C LYS A 100 -4.27 -12.76 13.06
N ILE A 101 -4.79 -12.64 11.84
CA ILE A 101 -4.01 -12.78 10.60
C ILE A 101 -2.92 -11.71 10.51
N CYS A 102 -3.26 -10.44 10.76
CA CYS A 102 -2.28 -9.36 10.69
C CYS A 102 -1.16 -9.49 11.70
N LYS A 103 -1.45 -9.96 12.92
CA LYS A 103 -0.40 -10.29 13.92
C LYS A 103 0.44 -11.50 13.52
N LEU A 104 -0.11 -12.41 12.72
CA LEU A 104 0.57 -13.63 12.33
C LEU A 104 1.63 -13.35 11.25
N VAL A 105 1.39 -12.37 10.37
CA VAL A 105 2.29 -12.04 9.26
C VAL A 105 3.18 -10.81 9.53
N GLN A 106 3.22 -10.32 10.77
CA GLN A 106 4.17 -9.30 11.24
C GLN A 106 5.25 -9.98 12.09
#